data_AF-A0AAW0J031-F1
#
_entry.id   AF-A0AAW0J031-F1
#
_cell.length_a   1.000
_cell.length_b   1.000
_cell.length_c   1.000
_cell.angle_alpha   90.00
_cell.angle_beta   90.00
_cell.angle_gamma   90.00
#
_symmetry.space_group_name_H-M   'P 1'
#
loop_
_entity.id
_entity.type
_entity.pdbx_description
1 polymer ?
#
loop_
_entity_poly.entity_id
_entity_poly.type
_entity_poly.pdbx_seq_one_letter_code
_entity_poly.pdbx_strand_id
1 'polypeptide(L)'
;MTHKIYLVLGSSPKFHIESLVTVDLFKILSNYNYALAGKAVRENLINNPDSVATDAMISFKTAIWLWMTPQGNKPSSQNVIIGKWTPTPANRSVGRVPSYGVITNIINGGLERGRGHDERVASRISFYKKYCDIMGLSYENNLDCYNQRPFD
;
A
#
# COMPACT_ATOMS: atom_id res chain seq x y z
N MET A 1 -22.19 -11.00 3.29
CA MET A 1 -21.07 -11.90 2.93
C MET A 1 -19.80 -11.11 3.25
N THR A 2 -19.10 -11.50 4.31
CA THR A 2 -18.17 -10.61 5.05
C THR A 2 -16.77 -11.20 5.10
N HIS A 3 -15.79 -10.31 4.90
CA HIS A 3 -14.34 -10.40 5.12
C HIS A 3 -13.46 -11.11 4.09
N LYS A 4 -12.39 -10.39 3.68
CA LYS A 4 -11.02 -10.88 3.55
C LYS A 4 -10.05 -9.69 3.39
N ILE A 5 -9.10 -9.56 4.32
CA ILE A 5 -8.01 -8.58 4.34
C ILE A 5 -6.80 -9.24 3.67
N TYR A 6 -6.21 -8.63 2.64
CA TYR A 6 -4.94 -9.11 2.07
C TYR A 6 -3.94 -7.96 1.93
N LEU A 7 -2.93 -8.02 2.79
CA LEU A 7 -1.78 -7.12 2.77
C LEU A 7 -0.75 -7.72 1.79
N VAL A 8 -0.81 -7.33 0.51
CA VAL A 8 0.23 -7.69 -0.47
C VAL A 8 1.10 -6.46 -0.68
N LEU A 9 2.14 -6.36 0.13
CA LEU A 9 3.24 -5.44 -0.08
C LEU A 9 4.41 -6.31 -0.53
N GLY A 10 4.73 -6.29 -1.82
CA GLY A 10 5.80 -7.10 -2.38
C GLY A 10 6.45 -6.42 -3.57
N SER A 11 7.77 -6.20 -3.47
CA SER A 11 8.68 -5.98 -4.58
C SER A 11 10.07 -6.50 -4.19
N SER A 12 10.24 -7.83 -4.08
CA SER A 12 11.55 -8.48 -4.16
C SER A 12 11.44 -10.00 -4.41
N PRO A 13 12.33 -10.62 -5.22
CA PRO A 13 12.23 -12.04 -5.62
C PRO A 13 12.85 -13.05 -4.65
N LYS A 14 13.26 -12.64 -3.44
CA LYS A 14 13.97 -13.55 -2.52
C LYS A 14 13.10 -13.93 -1.33
N PHE A 15 12.82 -15.22 -1.21
CA PHE A 15 12.19 -15.87 -0.05
C PHE A 15 13.14 -15.84 1.16
N HIS A 16 13.23 -14.67 1.79
CA HIS A 16 13.39 -14.53 3.22
C HIS A 16 12.32 -13.52 3.62
N ILE A 17 11.65 -13.72 4.76
CA ILE A 17 10.75 -12.72 5.34
C ILE A 17 11.65 -11.59 5.84
N GLU A 18 12.25 -10.85 4.91
CA GLU A 18 13.00 -9.66 5.21
C GLU A 18 11.99 -8.53 5.28
N SER A 19 11.92 -7.97 6.47
CA SER A 19 11.24 -6.76 6.90
C SER A 19 11.51 -5.51 6.05
N LEU A 20 12.22 -5.63 4.93
CA LEU A 20 12.52 -4.57 3.98
C LEU A 20 11.28 -3.93 3.39
N VAL A 21 10.16 -4.64 3.26
CA VAL A 21 8.95 -4.03 2.71
C VAL A 21 8.37 -2.97 3.65
N THR A 22 8.27 -3.25 4.94
CA THR A 22 7.79 -2.28 5.94
C THR A 22 8.83 -1.18 6.15
N VAL A 23 10.12 -1.52 6.13
CA VAL A 23 11.22 -0.58 6.38
C VAL A 23 11.46 0.36 5.20
N ASP A 24 11.38 -0.09 3.96
CA ASP A 24 11.50 0.78 2.79
C ASP A 24 10.24 1.64 2.63
N LEU A 25 9.05 1.11 2.92
CA LEU A 25 7.83 1.91 3.00
C LEU A 25 7.92 3.00 4.08
N PHE A 26 8.46 2.70 5.26
CA PHE A 26 8.60 3.69 6.33
C PHE A 26 9.81 4.63 6.17
N LYS A 27 10.95 4.17 5.63
CA LYS A 27 12.13 5.00 5.33
C LYS A 27 11.83 6.07 4.29
N ILE A 28 10.89 5.82 3.37
CA ILE A 28 10.45 6.78 2.37
C ILE A 28 9.51 7.86 2.97
N LEU A 29 8.96 7.66 4.18
CA LEU A 29 7.77 8.37 4.64
C LEU A 29 7.93 9.28 5.88
N SER A 30 9.16 9.61 6.29
CA SER A 30 9.48 10.62 7.34
C SER A 30 9.16 10.21 8.80
N ASN A 31 9.86 10.87 9.75
CA ASN A 31 9.63 10.78 11.21
C ASN A 31 8.15 10.99 11.59
N TYR A 32 7.41 11.74 10.78
CA TYR A 32 5.98 11.97 10.97
C TYR A 32 5.15 10.67 10.97
N ASN A 33 5.42 9.75 10.05
CA ASN A 33 4.68 8.49 9.97
C ASN A 33 5.08 7.51 11.07
N TYR A 34 6.36 7.50 11.49
CA TYR A 34 6.77 6.75 12.69
C TYR A 34 6.05 7.24 13.95
N ALA A 35 5.84 8.56 14.09
CA ALA A 35 5.07 9.13 15.19
C ALA A 35 3.60 8.69 15.18
N LEU A 36 2.93 8.80 14.02
CA LEU A 36 1.53 8.41 13.89
C LEU A 36 1.32 6.91 14.06
N ALA A 37 2.15 6.10 13.39
CA ALA A 37 2.10 4.65 13.50
C ALA A 37 2.38 4.20 14.94
N GLY A 38 3.44 4.73 15.56
CA GLY A 38 3.82 4.41 16.93
C GLY A 38 2.71 4.71 17.92
N LYS A 39 2.05 5.88 17.80
CA LYS A 39 0.86 6.19 18.59
C LYS A 39 -0.28 5.20 18.38
N ALA A 40 -0.55 4.80 17.14
CA ALA A 40 -1.63 3.88 16.81
C ALA A 40 -1.37 2.45 17.30
N VAL A 41 -0.12 1.98 17.20
CA VAL A 41 0.27 0.61 17.59
C VAL A 41 0.77 0.49 19.03
N ARG A 42 0.84 1.63 19.74
CA ARG A 42 1.33 1.81 21.13
C ARG A 42 2.80 1.43 21.31
N GLU A 43 3.64 1.82 20.35
CA GLU A 43 5.09 1.59 20.33
C GLU A 43 5.84 2.93 20.16
N ASN A 44 7.01 3.08 20.76
CA ASN A 44 7.83 4.30 20.60
C ASN A 44 8.69 4.25 19.33
N LEU A 45 8.06 4.33 18.17
CA LEU A 45 8.75 4.17 16.89
C LEU A 45 9.55 5.41 16.45
N ILE A 46 9.34 6.57 17.09
CA ILE A 46 10.16 7.78 16.83
C ILE A 46 11.59 7.55 17.32
N ASN A 47 11.72 6.98 18.53
CA ASN A 47 13.02 6.74 19.15
C ASN A 47 13.56 5.33 18.88
N ASN A 48 12.73 4.43 18.36
CA ASN A 48 13.11 3.06 18.03
C ASN A 48 12.56 2.62 16.65
N PRO A 49 12.91 3.30 15.55
CA PRO A 49 12.37 3.00 14.22
C PRO A 49 12.79 1.61 13.70
N ASP A 50 13.96 1.12 14.10
CA ASP A 50 14.47 -0.20 13.69
C ASP A 50 13.60 -1.36 14.19
N SER A 51 12.76 -1.14 15.21
CA SER A 51 11.78 -2.14 15.66
C SER A 51 10.78 -2.53 14.57
N VAL A 52 10.47 -1.64 13.62
CA VAL A 52 9.66 -1.97 12.43
C VAL A 52 10.34 -3.02 11.55
N ALA A 53 11.68 -3.03 11.55
CA ALA A 53 12.53 -3.96 10.80
C ALA A 53 12.79 -5.27 11.54
N THR A 54 12.82 -5.23 12.86
CA THR A 54 13.41 -6.30 13.67
C THR A 54 12.39 -7.05 14.52
N ASP A 55 11.23 -6.44 14.81
CA ASP A 55 10.14 -7.08 15.52
C ASP A 55 8.98 -7.38 14.56
N ALA A 56 8.68 -8.68 14.41
CA ALA A 56 7.65 -9.14 13.49
C ALA A 56 6.26 -8.59 13.84
N MET A 57 5.91 -8.51 15.13
CA MET A 57 4.61 -8.03 15.57
C MET A 57 4.46 -6.54 15.29
N ILE A 58 5.48 -5.75 15.57
CA ILE A 58 5.51 -4.31 15.26
C ILE A 58 5.44 -4.10 13.74
N SER A 59 6.17 -4.90 12.95
CA SER A 59 6.12 -4.85 11.49
C SER A 59 4.71 -5.09 10.95
N PHE A 60 4.02 -6.13 11.42
CA PHE A 60 2.65 -6.41 10.99
C PHE A 60 1.66 -5.35 11.45
N LYS A 61 1.73 -4.91 12.71
CA LYS A 61 0.84 -3.87 13.25
C LYS A 61 0.96 -2.57 12.43
N THR A 62 2.18 -2.16 12.11
CA THR A 62 2.44 -0.93 11.35
C THR A 62 2.01 -1.04 9.89
N ALA A 63 2.19 -2.20 9.26
CA ALA A 63 1.68 -2.43 7.91
C ALA A 63 0.14 -2.43 7.84
N ILE A 64 -0.54 -3.04 8.82
CA ILE A 64 -2.00 -2.97 8.92
C ILE A 64 -2.45 -1.53 9.18
N TRP A 65 -1.77 -0.79 10.06
CA TRP A 65 -2.07 0.62 10.29
C TRP A 65 -2.00 1.43 8.99
N LEU A 66 -0.95 1.25 8.19
CA LEU A 66 -0.80 1.92 6.89
C LEU A 66 -1.96 1.56 5.94
N TRP A 67 -2.36 0.28 5.90
CA TRP A 67 -3.44 -0.20 5.06
C TRP A 67 -4.82 0.36 5.43
N MET A 68 -5.05 0.57 6.73
CA MET A 68 -6.34 0.95 7.30
C MET A 68 -6.52 2.47 7.44
N THR A 69 -5.44 3.25 7.44
CA THR A 69 -5.47 4.67 7.84
C THR A 69 -5.45 5.58 6.60
N PRO A 70 -6.51 6.39 6.37
CA PRO A 70 -6.47 7.46 5.37
C PRO A 70 -5.40 8.51 5.73
N GLN A 71 -4.74 9.09 4.72
CA GLN A 71 -3.70 10.10 4.92
C GLN A 71 -3.96 11.30 4.02
N GLY A 72 -4.32 12.45 4.60
CA GLY A 72 -4.61 13.66 3.84
C GLY A 72 -5.76 13.44 2.84
N ASN A 73 -5.49 13.66 1.55
CA ASN A 73 -6.44 13.43 0.45
C ASN A 73 -6.50 11.95 0.00
N LYS A 74 -5.67 11.06 0.55
CA LYS A 74 -5.61 9.64 0.21
C LYS A 74 -6.65 8.87 1.02
N PRO A 75 -7.55 8.10 0.39
CA PRO A 75 -8.37 7.15 1.13
C PRO A 75 -7.51 6.03 1.71
N SER A 76 -8.04 5.25 2.65
CA SER A 76 -7.36 4.02 3.06
C SER A 76 -7.43 2.97 1.95
N SER A 77 -6.35 2.20 1.79
CA SER A 77 -6.31 1.05 0.86
C SER A 77 -7.43 0.07 1.14
N GLN A 78 -7.75 -0.13 2.42
CA GLN A 78 -8.89 -0.96 2.82
C GLN A 78 -10.22 -0.44 2.25
N ASN A 79 -10.54 0.85 2.36
CA ASN A 79 -11.80 1.38 1.81
C ASN A 79 -11.88 1.26 0.29
N VAL A 80 -10.74 1.36 -0.40
CA VAL A 80 -10.68 1.12 -1.85
C VAL A 80 -11.04 -0.32 -2.19
N ILE A 81 -10.34 -1.31 -1.61
CA ILE A 81 -10.49 -2.71 -2.01
C ILE A 81 -11.87 -3.29 -1.64
N ILE A 82 -12.52 -2.78 -0.59
CA ILE A 82 -13.87 -3.21 -0.21
C ILE A 82 -14.99 -2.39 -0.88
N GLY A 83 -14.66 -1.52 -1.83
CA GLY A 83 -15.63 -0.72 -2.58
C GLY A 83 -16.34 0.37 -1.77
N LYS A 84 -15.77 0.82 -0.65
CA LYS A 84 -16.31 1.91 0.17
C LYS A 84 -15.79 3.30 -0.22
N TRP A 85 -14.72 3.37 -1.00
CA TRP A 85 -14.23 4.64 -1.53
C TRP A 85 -14.93 5.02 -2.83
N THR A 86 -15.62 6.16 -2.81
CA THR A 86 -16.22 6.76 -4.00
C THR A 86 -15.30 7.88 -4.52
N PRO A 87 -14.66 7.75 -5.70
CA PRO A 87 -13.80 8.79 -6.24
C PRO A 87 -14.61 10.02 -6.63
N THR A 88 -14.11 11.18 -6.22
CA THR A 88 -14.62 12.49 -6.66
C THR A 88 -14.41 12.70 -8.17
N PRO A 89 -15.12 13.65 -8.81
CA PRO A 89 -14.87 14.01 -10.20
C PRO A 89 -13.39 14.36 -10.48
N ALA A 90 -12.72 15.04 -9.54
CA ALA A 90 -11.31 15.37 -9.63
C ALA A 90 -10.38 14.14 -9.59
N ASN A 91 -10.75 13.08 -8.84
CA ASN A 91 -9.99 11.82 -8.88
C ASN A 91 -10.18 11.11 -10.22
N ARG A 92 -11.41 11.05 -10.73
CA ARG A 92 -11.72 10.40 -12.00
C ARG A 92 -11.04 11.09 -13.18
N SER A 93 -11.00 12.43 -13.19
CA SER A 93 -10.39 13.21 -14.28
C SER A 93 -8.88 12.99 -14.43
N VAL A 94 -8.23 12.44 -13.39
CA VAL A 94 -6.80 12.10 -13.40
C VAL A 94 -6.53 10.59 -13.31
N GLY A 95 -7.52 9.78 -13.69
CA GLY A 95 -7.41 8.33 -13.83
C GLY A 95 -7.51 7.54 -12.52
N ARG A 96 -7.79 8.18 -11.38
CA ARG A 96 -7.91 7.48 -10.09
C ARG A 96 -9.31 6.90 -9.93
N VAL A 97 -9.41 5.59 -10.09
CA VAL A 97 -10.65 4.80 -9.96
C VAL A 97 -10.44 3.63 -8.99
N PRO A 98 -11.48 3.08 -8.34
CA PRO A 98 -11.34 1.97 -7.39
C PRO A 98 -10.70 0.75 -8.08
N SER A 99 -9.47 0.43 -7.69
CA SER A 99 -8.63 -0.59 -8.34
C SER A 99 -7.36 -0.86 -7.53
N TYR A 100 -6.68 -1.97 -7.80
CA TYR A 100 -5.34 -2.23 -7.27
C TYR A 100 -4.33 -1.15 -7.70
N GLY A 101 -4.49 -0.56 -8.89
CA GLY A 101 -3.68 0.56 -9.34
C GLY A 101 -3.75 1.77 -8.41
N VAL A 102 -4.95 2.17 -7.97
CA VAL A 102 -5.07 3.31 -7.05
C VAL A 102 -4.52 3.00 -5.65
N ILE A 103 -4.52 1.73 -5.23
CA ILE A 103 -3.86 1.27 -3.99
C ILE A 103 -2.35 1.46 -4.10
N THR A 104 -1.76 1.09 -5.24
CA THR A 104 -0.34 1.37 -5.52
C THR A 104 -0.04 2.86 -5.49
N ASN A 105 -0.94 3.68 -6.04
CA ASN A 105 -0.82 5.15 -6.03
C ASN A 105 -0.90 5.74 -4.59
N ILE A 106 -1.78 5.21 -3.74
CA ILE A 106 -1.88 5.61 -2.32
C ILE A 106 -0.54 5.36 -1.60
N ILE A 107 0.02 4.17 -1.81
CA ILE A 107 1.21 3.68 -1.11
C ILE A 107 2.48 4.38 -1.59
N ASN A 108 2.72 4.44 -2.91
CA ASN A 108 3.98 4.97 -3.45
C ASN A 108 3.82 5.78 -4.76
N GLY A 109 2.64 6.35 -5.00
CA GLY A 109 2.37 7.12 -6.22
C GLY A 109 3.33 8.28 -6.46
N GLY A 110 3.89 8.89 -5.40
CA GLY A 110 4.90 9.95 -5.54
C GLY A 110 6.18 9.51 -6.27
N LEU A 111 6.57 8.23 -6.16
CA LEU A 111 7.80 7.67 -6.73
C LEU A 111 7.56 6.74 -7.93
N GLU A 112 6.38 6.12 -8.04
CA GLU A 112 6.02 5.08 -9.03
C GLU A 112 5.00 5.61 -10.09
N ARG A 113 5.19 6.87 -10.55
CA ARG A 113 4.18 7.67 -11.28
C ARG A 113 4.32 7.76 -12.80
N GLY A 114 3.16 7.82 -13.47
CA GLY A 114 2.76 8.89 -14.42
C GLY A 114 3.61 9.09 -15.67
N ARG A 115 4.49 8.14 -15.98
CA ARG A 115 5.44 8.18 -17.10
C ARG A 115 5.33 6.92 -17.98
N GLY A 116 4.22 6.20 -17.87
CA GLY A 116 4.04 4.89 -18.48
C GLY A 116 4.53 3.77 -17.57
N HIS A 117 4.96 2.68 -18.18
CA HIS A 117 5.33 1.43 -17.52
C HIS A 117 6.43 1.61 -16.46
N ASP A 118 6.29 0.90 -15.34
CA ASP A 118 7.20 0.90 -14.20
C ASP A 118 7.35 -0.53 -13.67
N GLU A 119 8.57 -1.05 -13.65
CA GLU A 119 8.85 -2.42 -13.22
C GLU A 119 8.47 -2.70 -11.75
N ARG A 120 8.46 -1.66 -10.90
CA ARG A 120 8.06 -1.82 -9.49
C ARG A 120 6.57 -2.07 -9.39
N VAL A 121 5.77 -1.33 -10.16
CA VAL A 121 4.32 -1.52 -10.26
C VAL A 121 4.01 -2.87 -10.90
N ALA A 122 4.72 -3.24 -11.97
CA ALA A 122 4.59 -4.58 -12.58
C ALA A 122 4.87 -5.70 -11.58
N SER A 123 5.92 -5.55 -10.75
CA SER A 123 6.23 -6.47 -9.66
C SER A 123 5.09 -6.59 -8.66
N ARG A 124 4.52 -5.47 -8.19
CA ARG A 124 3.35 -5.46 -7.29
C ARG A 124 2.16 -6.20 -7.90
N ILE A 125 1.85 -5.93 -9.17
CA ILE A 125 0.76 -6.59 -9.91
C ILE A 125 0.99 -8.10 -9.99
N SER A 126 2.23 -8.55 -10.23
CA SER A 126 2.52 -9.98 -10.33
C SER A 126 2.30 -10.72 -8.99
N PHE A 127 2.64 -10.11 -7.85
CA PHE A 127 2.28 -10.65 -6.55
C PHE A 127 0.77 -10.67 -6.33
N TYR A 128 0.06 -9.58 -6.65
CA TYR A 128 -1.40 -9.52 -6.53
C TYR A 128 -2.07 -10.64 -7.30
N LYS A 129 -1.73 -10.82 -8.59
CA LYS A 129 -2.26 -11.89 -9.44
C LYS A 129 -1.97 -13.27 -8.86
N LYS A 130 -0.71 -13.53 -8.48
CA LYS A 130 -0.32 -14.81 -7.87
C LYS A 130 -1.17 -15.15 -6.65
N TYR A 131 -1.41 -14.19 -5.75
CA TYR A 131 -2.22 -14.44 -4.56
C TYR A 131 -3.70 -14.59 -4.89
N CYS A 132 -4.24 -13.82 -5.84
CA CYS A 132 -5.59 -14.04 -6.35
C CYS A 132 -5.77 -15.46 -6.91
N ASP A 133 -4.82 -15.93 -7.72
CA ASP A 133 -4.85 -17.26 -8.34
C ASP A 133 -4.83 -18.36 -7.27
N ILE A 134 -3.94 -18.26 -6.28
CA ILE A 134 -3.87 -19.20 -5.14
C ILE A 134 -5.21 -19.28 -4.39
N MET A 135 -5.92 -18.15 -4.30
CA MET A 135 -7.18 -18.05 -3.55
C MET A 135 -8.43 -18.29 -4.41
N GLY A 136 -8.28 -18.55 -5.71
CA GLY A 136 -9.39 -18.71 -6.64
C GLY A 136 -10.22 -17.43 -6.83
N LEU A 137 -9.59 -16.25 -6.73
CA LEU A 137 -10.24 -14.96 -6.90
C LEU A 137 -9.96 -14.39 -8.29
N SER A 138 -11.00 -13.86 -8.94
CA SER A 138 -10.81 -13.00 -10.11
C SER A 138 -10.20 -11.66 -9.69
N TYR A 139 -9.40 -11.07 -10.58
CA TYR A 139 -8.92 -9.70 -10.46
C TYR A 139 -9.60 -8.80 -11.49
N GLU A 140 -9.67 -7.51 -11.16
CA GLU A 140 -10.31 -6.48 -11.95
C GLU A 140 -9.41 -5.93 -13.08
N ASN A 141 -10.00 -5.05 -13.90
CA ASN A 141 -9.25 -4.20 -14.83
C ASN A 141 -8.66 -2.98 -14.10
N ASN A 142 -7.60 -2.38 -14.63
CA ASN A 142 -6.85 -1.24 -14.05
C ASN A 142 -5.95 -1.61 -12.85
N LEU A 143 -5.14 -2.66 -13.01
CA LEU A 143 -4.21 -3.08 -11.96
C LEU A 143 -3.01 -2.15 -11.79
N ASP A 144 -2.73 -1.28 -12.76
CA ASP A 144 -1.61 -0.35 -12.75
C ASP A 144 -2.01 1.09 -12.39
N CYS A 145 -0.99 1.88 -12.03
CA CYS A 145 -1.10 3.33 -11.88
C CYS A 145 -0.27 4.11 -12.91
N TYR A 146 0.07 3.50 -14.05
CA TYR A 146 1.01 4.08 -15.02
C TYR A 146 0.55 5.44 -15.55
N ASN A 147 -0.75 5.60 -15.72
CA ASN A 147 -1.39 6.80 -16.25
C ASN A 147 -2.18 7.59 -15.19
N GLN A 148 -2.08 7.21 -13.91
CA GLN A 148 -2.75 7.92 -12.83
C GLN A 148 -1.88 9.07 -12.31
N ARG A 149 -2.47 10.25 -12.06
CA ARG A 149 -1.74 11.32 -11.36
C ARG A 149 -1.52 10.92 -9.89
N PRO A 150 -0.33 11.14 -9.30
CA PRO A 150 -0.08 10.86 -7.89
C PRO A 150 -0.96 11.70 -6.97
N PHE A 151 -1.42 11.15 -5.84
CA PHE A 151 -2.02 11.97 -4.78
C PHE A 151 -1.01 13.01 -4.26
N ASP A 152 -1.49 14.24 -4.03
CA ASP A 152 -0.68 15.37 -3.53
C ASP A 152 -0.50 15.31 -2.02
#